data_AF-A0A7J2S7Y7-F1
#
_entry.id   AF-A0A7J2S7Y7-F1
#
_cell.length_a   1.000
_cell.length_b   1.000
_cell.length_c   1.000
_cell.angle_alpha   90.00
_cell.angle_beta   90.00
_cell.angle_gamma   90.00
#
_symmetry.space_group_name_H-M   'P 1'
#
loop_
_entity.id
_entity.type
_entity.pdbx_description
1 polymer ?
#
loop_
_entity_poly.entity_id
_entity_poly.type
_entity_poly.pdbx_seq_one_letter_code
_entity_poly.pdbx_strand_id
1 'polypeptide(L)'
;MTTIPYIRIDQIKKFITEMPKESCNIDELINKFGRSTVGNALPTLTLLRLVKYDKKEKKVSLSEAGRRFRAAWITGDYEKAREILKNIIDEIDLFKFIRGLLDRKGSISSEEIGKELAFKYNRTWRNPITYRAHGSACASILGFAGYGMYERGILRKGEYPLKKDRKLPSPYLSFGKMLKILREIGNEEADLHSLSSRLNTKENRLGAELSVCVELGIIERLSPGKFILTTKGNKLIDPLNEHRRKDIWKEILLESSYSKIISLLKDRSFNFQELGEILKYHFGGKWREDTTINTFAKKFLNWLKEAEIIESENGKYRLKPIEIKTKEQIKSKIPQRIISTDYYAIGKRVGIIYASKNFDEIKKAVSDLIDICKNEDNLNDAIELMNEHLKLFIDMKLSDGRIFLPDIKLLEKRLGVENGV
;
A
#
# COMPACT_ATOMS: atom_id res chain seq x y z
N MET A 1 -26.80 29.43 -0.72
CA MET A 1 -25.77 29.33 0.34
C MET A 1 -24.76 28.28 -0.10
N THR A 2 -23.48 28.60 -0.26
CA THR A 2 -22.47 27.63 -0.70
C THR A 2 -22.19 26.62 0.41
N THR A 3 -22.36 25.33 0.11
CA THR A 3 -21.98 24.23 1.01
C THR A 3 -20.46 24.11 1.07
N ILE A 4 -19.91 24.09 2.27
CA ILE A 4 -18.48 23.88 2.50
C ILE A 4 -18.30 22.49 3.12
N PRO A 5 -17.45 21.61 2.55
CA PRO A 5 -17.19 20.28 3.11
C PRO A 5 -16.86 20.32 4.59
N TYR A 6 -17.42 19.39 5.37
CA TYR A 6 -17.13 19.25 6.80
C TYR A 6 -16.56 17.87 7.16
N ILE A 7 -16.72 16.89 6.28
CA ILE A 7 -16.17 15.53 6.45
C ILE A 7 -14.99 15.29 5.52
N ARG A 8 -14.03 14.51 5.99
CA ARG A 8 -12.81 14.16 5.25
C ARG A 8 -13.06 13.03 4.25
N ILE A 9 -12.12 12.85 3.31
CA ILE A 9 -12.23 11.81 2.29
C ILE A 9 -12.43 10.40 2.85
N ASP A 10 -11.81 10.05 3.98
CA ASP A 10 -11.97 8.72 4.59
C ASP A 10 -13.38 8.49 5.13
N GLN A 11 -14.03 9.54 5.61
CA GLN A 11 -15.44 9.48 6.02
C GLN A 11 -16.36 9.37 4.79
N ILE A 12 -16.04 10.06 3.69
CA ILE A 12 -16.76 9.94 2.41
C ILE A 12 -16.69 8.50 1.89
N LYS A 13 -15.47 7.94 1.80
CA LYS A 13 -15.22 6.55 1.37
C LYS A 13 -16.02 5.56 2.22
N LYS A 14 -15.95 5.71 3.55
CA LYS A 14 -16.69 4.88 4.49
C LYS A 14 -18.19 4.95 4.24
N PHE A 15 -18.75 6.15 4.17
CA PHE A 15 -20.19 6.36 3.99
C PHE A 15 -20.71 5.75 2.69
N ILE A 16 -20.03 6.00 1.57
CA ILE A 16 -20.44 5.49 0.25
C ILE A 16 -20.33 3.95 0.19
N THR A 17 -19.28 3.39 0.79
CA THR A 17 -19.05 1.93 0.79
C THR A 17 -20.07 1.20 1.65
N GLU A 18 -20.33 1.74 2.84
CA GLU A 18 -21.21 1.14 3.85
C GLU A 18 -22.68 1.51 3.66
N MET A 19 -23.04 2.34 2.68
CA MET A 19 -24.44 2.68 2.41
C MET A 19 -25.26 1.39 2.18
N PRO A 20 -26.37 1.19 2.93
CA PRO A 20 -27.03 -0.10 3.02
C PRO A 20 -27.63 -0.57 1.69
N LYS A 21 -28.14 0.37 0.88
CA LYS A 21 -28.75 0.13 -0.43
C LYS A 21 -28.34 1.24 -1.40
N GLU A 22 -28.52 1.02 -2.70
CA GLU A 22 -28.32 2.10 -3.68
C GLU A 22 -29.29 3.27 -3.47
N SER A 23 -30.47 2.99 -2.91
CA SER A 23 -31.40 4.01 -2.47
C SER A 23 -32.08 3.57 -1.17
N CYS A 24 -32.15 4.48 -0.20
CA CYS A 24 -32.75 4.24 1.12
C CYS A 24 -33.34 5.51 1.70
N ASN A 25 -34.20 5.36 2.71
CA ASN A 25 -34.71 6.49 3.48
C ASN A 25 -33.57 7.11 4.33
N ILE A 26 -33.64 8.41 4.61
CA ILE A 26 -32.71 9.09 5.51
C ILE A 26 -32.69 8.46 6.91
N ASP A 27 -33.83 7.95 7.40
CA ASP A 27 -33.91 7.33 8.72
C ASP A 27 -33.08 6.03 8.79
N GLU A 28 -33.01 5.26 7.71
CA GLU A 28 -32.13 4.08 7.62
C GLU A 28 -30.65 4.48 7.72
N LEU A 29 -30.27 5.60 7.10
CA LEU A 29 -28.91 6.13 7.20
C LEU A 29 -28.61 6.64 8.60
N ILE A 30 -29.58 7.30 9.25
CA ILE A 30 -29.45 7.80 10.62
C ILE A 30 -29.28 6.63 11.59
N ASN A 31 -30.05 5.55 11.42
CA ASN A 31 -29.92 4.34 12.25
C ASN A 31 -28.55 3.68 12.10
N LYS A 32 -27.96 3.70 10.90
CA LYS A 32 -26.64 3.10 10.65
C LYS A 32 -25.46 3.97 11.08
N PHE A 33 -25.48 5.26 10.75
CA PHE A 33 -24.33 6.15 10.89
C PHE A 33 -24.46 7.16 12.05
N GLY A 34 -25.65 7.31 12.61
CA GLY A 34 -25.99 8.34 13.60
C GLY A 34 -26.40 9.67 12.96
N ARG A 35 -27.33 10.37 13.61
CA ARG A 35 -27.94 11.62 13.10
C ARG A 35 -26.91 12.69 12.77
N SER A 36 -25.97 12.94 13.67
CA SER A 36 -24.93 13.95 13.49
C SER A 36 -24.00 13.62 12.32
N THR A 37 -23.64 12.35 12.14
CA THR A 37 -22.79 11.90 11.02
C THR A 37 -23.49 12.11 9.69
N VAL A 38 -24.76 11.71 9.58
CA VAL A 38 -25.56 11.92 8.36
C VAL A 38 -25.72 13.40 8.07
N GLY A 39 -26.02 14.22 9.09
CA GLY A 39 -26.16 15.67 8.95
C GLY A 39 -24.90 16.37 8.43
N ASN A 40 -23.72 15.87 8.82
CA ASN A 40 -22.43 16.40 8.35
C ASN A 40 -22.00 15.83 6.99
N ALA A 41 -22.31 14.57 6.72
CA ALA A 41 -21.88 13.86 5.51
C ALA A 41 -22.73 14.25 4.31
N LEU A 42 -24.06 14.25 4.45
CA LEU A 42 -25.00 14.39 3.34
C LEU A 42 -24.79 15.68 2.53
N PRO A 43 -24.55 16.86 3.13
CA PRO A 43 -24.24 18.07 2.37
C PRO A 43 -22.96 17.93 1.54
N THR A 44 -21.91 17.31 2.11
CA THR A 44 -20.64 17.10 1.42
C THR A 44 -20.77 16.09 0.28
N LEU A 45 -21.48 14.99 0.50
CA LEU A 45 -21.72 13.96 -0.52
C LEU A 45 -22.58 14.47 -1.67
N THR A 46 -23.56 15.34 -1.37
CA THR A 46 -24.41 15.99 -2.38
C THR A 46 -23.61 17.02 -3.18
N LEU A 47 -22.77 17.83 -2.51
CA LEU A 47 -21.85 18.76 -3.16
C LEU A 47 -20.91 18.02 -4.14
N LEU A 48 -20.36 16.89 -3.71
CA LEU A 48 -19.52 16.01 -4.53
C LEU A 48 -20.32 15.13 -5.51
N ARG A 49 -21.62 15.38 -5.67
CA ARG A 49 -22.51 14.65 -6.58
C ARG A 49 -22.41 13.13 -6.47
N LEU A 50 -21.99 12.58 -5.33
CA LEU A 50 -21.89 11.13 -5.09
C LEU A 50 -23.25 10.56 -4.67
N VAL A 51 -24.12 11.40 -4.14
CA VAL A 51 -25.50 11.06 -3.80
C VAL A 51 -26.46 12.12 -4.33
N LYS A 52 -27.71 11.70 -4.55
CA LYS A 52 -28.87 12.57 -4.75
C LYS A 52 -29.75 12.46 -3.52
N TYR A 53 -30.15 13.61 -2.98
CA TYR A 53 -31.07 13.68 -1.84
C TYR A 53 -32.38 14.35 -2.24
N ASP A 54 -33.47 13.60 -2.18
CA ASP A 54 -34.82 14.12 -2.29
C ASP A 54 -35.32 14.53 -0.90
N LYS A 55 -35.50 15.84 -0.71
CA LYS A 55 -35.98 16.40 0.56
C LYS A 55 -37.45 16.09 0.82
N LYS A 56 -38.28 15.98 -0.22
CA LYS A 56 -39.72 15.75 -0.08
C LYS A 56 -39.96 14.31 0.35
N GLU A 57 -39.33 13.38 -0.36
CA GLU A 57 -39.43 11.93 -0.09
C GLU A 57 -38.49 11.44 1.01
N LYS A 58 -37.65 12.34 1.56
CA LYS A 58 -36.57 12.01 2.50
C LYS A 58 -35.69 10.85 2.03
N LYS A 59 -35.48 10.74 0.72
CA LYS A 59 -34.81 9.60 0.08
C LYS A 59 -33.41 9.98 -0.36
N VAL A 60 -32.42 9.17 0.01
CA VAL A 60 -31.04 9.33 -0.45
C VAL A 60 -30.73 8.19 -1.43
N SER A 61 -30.10 8.52 -2.54
CA SER A 61 -29.69 7.55 -3.55
C SER A 61 -28.25 7.81 -4.00
N LEU A 62 -27.49 6.76 -4.30
CA LEU A 62 -26.22 6.89 -4.98
C LEU A 62 -26.46 7.46 -6.38
N SER A 63 -25.67 8.47 -6.75
CA SER A 63 -25.62 8.90 -8.15
C SER A 63 -24.86 7.88 -8.99
N GLU A 64 -24.84 8.06 -10.31
CA GLU A 64 -23.98 7.26 -11.18
C GLU A 64 -22.50 7.38 -10.78
N ALA A 65 -22.03 8.60 -10.53
CA ALA A 65 -20.67 8.83 -10.03
C ALA A 65 -20.44 8.16 -8.68
N GLY A 66 -21.43 8.20 -7.77
CA GLY A 66 -21.39 7.50 -6.49
C GLY A 66 -21.27 5.99 -6.61
N ARG A 67 -22.04 5.37 -7.52
CA ARG A 67 -21.97 3.93 -7.81
C ARG A 67 -20.61 3.54 -8.39
N ARG A 68 -20.12 4.28 -9.37
CA ARG A 68 -18.79 4.06 -9.97
C ARG A 68 -17.67 4.24 -8.95
N PHE A 69 -17.75 5.28 -8.11
CA PHE A 69 -16.79 5.53 -7.04
C PHE A 69 -16.81 4.39 -6.02
N ARG A 70 -17.99 3.95 -5.59
CA ARG A 70 -18.17 2.81 -4.67
C ARG A 70 -17.52 1.55 -5.24
N ALA A 71 -17.82 1.21 -6.50
CA ALA A 71 -17.28 0.03 -7.17
C ALA A 71 -15.74 0.09 -7.27
N ALA A 72 -15.19 1.22 -7.72
CA ALA A 72 -13.75 1.43 -7.82
C ALA A 72 -13.05 1.32 -6.45
N TRP A 73 -13.64 1.91 -5.40
CA TRP A 73 -13.09 1.83 -4.05
C TRP A 73 -13.09 0.41 -3.48
N ILE A 74 -14.17 -0.35 -3.68
CA ILE A 74 -14.32 -1.73 -3.19
C ILE A 74 -13.40 -2.71 -3.92
N THR A 75 -13.27 -2.55 -5.24
CA THR A 75 -12.36 -3.36 -6.09
C THR A 75 -10.88 -2.95 -5.93
N GLY A 76 -10.66 -1.83 -5.22
CA GLY A 76 -9.36 -1.22 -4.95
C GLY A 76 -8.72 -0.60 -6.20
N ASP A 77 -9.49 -0.29 -7.22
CA ASP A 77 -9.10 0.55 -8.35
C ASP A 77 -9.10 2.02 -7.90
N TYR A 78 -8.08 2.38 -7.13
CA TYR A 78 -7.99 3.70 -6.50
C TYR A 78 -7.74 4.83 -7.50
N GLU A 79 -7.11 4.53 -8.65
CA GLU A 79 -6.94 5.50 -9.74
C GLU A 79 -8.29 5.92 -10.30
N LYS A 80 -9.13 4.94 -10.64
CA LYS A 80 -10.48 5.21 -11.14
C LYS A 80 -11.32 5.96 -10.12
N ALA A 81 -11.23 5.60 -8.83
CA ALA A 81 -11.92 6.32 -7.76
C ALA A 81 -11.44 7.77 -7.65
N ARG A 82 -10.13 8.02 -7.79
CA ARG A 82 -9.53 9.36 -7.85
C ARG A 82 -10.03 10.14 -9.05
N GLU A 83 -9.98 9.58 -10.25
CA GLU A 83 -10.39 10.24 -11.49
C GLU A 83 -11.86 10.66 -11.45
N ILE A 84 -12.74 9.79 -10.95
CA ILE A 84 -14.17 10.12 -10.77
C ILE A 84 -14.32 11.34 -9.87
N LEU A 85 -13.63 11.37 -8.73
CA LEU A 85 -13.74 12.51 -7.81
C LEU A 85 -13.09 13.76 -8.37
N LYS A 86 -11.95 13.63 -9.06
CA LYS A 86 -11.20 14.72 -9.70
C LYS A 86 -12.08 15.47 -10.70
N ASN A 87 -12.75 14.74 -11.60
CA ASN A 87 -13.65 15.33 -12.59
C ASN A 87 -14.79 16.13 -11.94
N ILE A 88 -15.32 15.67 -10.82
CA ILE A 88 -16.37 16.38 -10.09
C ILE A 88 -15.85 17.65 -9.45
N ILE A 89 -14.72 17.57 -8.73
CA ILE A 89 -14.22 18.74 -7.99
C ILE A 89 -13.67 19.83 -8.91
N ASP A 90 -13.24 19.47 -10.13
CA ASP A 90 -12.80 20.42 -11.15
C ASP A 90 -13.92 21.34 -11.63
N GLU A 91 -15.17 20.94 -11.45
CA GLU A 91 -16.33 21.77 -11.77
C GLU A 91 -16.77 22.65 -10.59
N ILE A 92 -16.27 22.41 -9.38
CA ILE A 92 -16.73 23.07 -8.16
C ILE A 92 -15.80 24.25 -7.82
N ASP A 93 -16.35 25.47 -7.87
CA ASP A 93 -15.57 26.71 -7.66
C ASP A 93 -14.87 26.82 -6.31
N LEU A 94 -15.42 26.17 -5.28
CA LEU A 94 -14.78 26.05 -3.97
C LEU A 94 -13.43 25.33 -4.07
N PHE A 95 -13.35 24.23 -4.81
CA PHE A 95 -12.11 23.47 -4.96
C PHE A 95 -11.13 24.16 -5.91
N LYS A 96 -11.62 24.80 -6.98
CA LYS A 96 -10.80 25.66 -7.85
C LYS A 96 -10.11 26.77 -7.07
N PHE A 97 -10.84 27.42 -6.16
CA PHE A 97 -10.28 28.48 -5.33
C PHE A 97 -9.14 28.00 -4.43
N ILE A 98 -9.33 26.89 -3.72
CA ILE A 98 -8.31 26.33 -2.83
C ILE A 98 -7.10 25.84 -3.64
N ARG A 99 -7.34 25.26 -4.83
CA ARG A 99 -6.27 24.91 -5.76
C ARG A 99 -5.45 26.13 -6.17
N GLY A 100 -6.09 27.25 -6.52
CA GLY A 100 -5.39 28.50 -6.80
C GLY A 100 -4.63 29.09 -5.60
N LEU A 101 -5.06 28.83 -4.36
CA LEU A 101 -4.28 29.15 -3.16
C LEU A 101 -3.04 28.25 -3.05
N LEU A 102 -3.21 26.94 -3.26
CA LEU A 102 -2.13 25.96 -3.22
C LEU A 102 -1.08 26.25 -4.31
N ASP A 103 -1.51 26.58 -5.52
CA ASP A 103 -0.64 26.89 -6.64
C ASP A 103 0.23 28.11 -6.39
N ARG A 104 -0.31 29.13 -5.70
CA ARG A 104 0.41 30.35 -5.32
C ARG A 104 1.36 30.17 -4.14
N LYS A 105 0.91 29.47 -3.09
CA LYS A 105 1.65 29.36 -1.82
C LYS A 105 2.56 28.12 -1.75
N GLY A 106 2.39 27.14 -2.63
CA GLY A 106 3.11 25.86 -2.63
C GLY A 106 2.71 24.92 -1.49
N SER A 107 2.36 25.45 -0.32
CA SER A 107 1.79 24.70 0.81
C SER A 107 0.82 25.58 1.59
N ILE A 108 -0.28 24.98 2.05
CA ILE A 108 -1.33 25.68 2.82
C ILE A 108 -1.85 24.78 3.94
N SER A 109 -2.02 25.34 5.14
CA SER A 109 -2.57 24.61 6.29
C SER A 109 -4.09 24.51 6.23
N SER A 110 -4.66 23.51 6.90
CA SER A 110 -6.11 23.35 7.04
C SER A 110 -6.77 24.56 7.70
N GLU A 111 -6.07 25.26 8.59
CA GLU A 111 -6.63 26.44 9.24
C GLU A 111 -6.69 27.63 8.28
N GLU A 112 -5.64 27.86 7.50
CA GLU A 112 -5.61 28.90 6.46
C GLU A 112 -6.67 28.64 5.40
N ILE A 113 -6.79 27.41 4.90
CA ILE A 113 -7.86 27.03 3.96
C ILE A 113 -9.23 27.38 4.55
N GLY A 114 -9.46 27.04 5.82
CA GLY A 114 -10.69 27.37 6.51
C GLY A 114 -10.96 28.88 6.56
N LYS A 115 -9.97 29.68 6.94
CA LYS A 115 -10.05 31.15 7.05
C LYS A 115 -10.34 31.80 5.69
N GLU A 116 -9.62 31.37 4.65
CA GLU A 116 -9.80 31.86 3.28
C GLU A 116 -11.19 31.51 2.72
N LEU A 117 -11.69 30.30 3.00
CA LEU A 117 -13.05 29.90 2.61
C LEU A 117 -14.12 30.70 3.37
N ALA A 118 -13.92 30.91 4.66
CA ALA A 118 -14.84 31.69 5.47
C ALA A 118 -14.93 33.14 4.97
N PHE A 119 -13.77 33.74 4.68
CA PHE A 119 -13.68 35.07 4.09
C PHE A 119 -14.37 35.12 2.71
N LYS A 120 -14.01 34.21 1.78
CA LYS A 120 -14.58 34.19 0.42
C LYS A 120 -16.10 34.00 0.39
N TYR A 121 -16.66 33.20 1.28
CA TYR A 121 -18.07 32.85 1.30
C TYR A 121 -18.86 33.53 2.44
N ASN A 122 -18.33 34.60 3.03
CA ASN A 122 -18.95 35.39 4.09
C ASN A 122 -19.49 34.52 5.26
N ARG A 123 -18.67 33.59 5.75
CA ARG A 123 -18.99 32.75 6.91
C ARG A 123 -18.35 33.32 8.16
N THR A 124 -19.16 33.51 9.19
CA THR A 124 -18.70 33.90 10.53
C THR A 124 -18.74 32.69 11.46
N TRP A 125 -17.63 31.97 11.58
CA TRP A 125 -17.49 30.89 12.56
C TRP A 125 -16.85 31.42 13.83
N ARG A 126 -17.54 31.26 14.97
CA ARG A 126 -17.06 31.75 16.27
C ARG A 126 -15.92 30.90 16.86
N ASN A 127 -15.89 29.61 16.52
CA ASN A 127 -14.89 28.68 17.05
C ASN A 127 -13.74 28.46 16.02
N PRO A 128 -12.47 28.70 16.40
CA PRO A 128 -11.30 28.44 15.57
C PRO A 128 -11.23 27.01 15.00
N ILE A 129 -11.71 26.02 15.77
CA ILE A 129 -11.72 24.60 15.37
C ILE A 129 -12.58 24.38 14.12
N THR A 130 -13.64 25.18 13.94
CA THR A 130 -14.54 25.07 12.78
C THR A 130 -13.83 25.39 11.48
N TYR A 131 -12.95 26.40 11.46
CA TYR A 131 -12.09 26.71 10.29
C TYR A 131 -11.23 25.50 9.94
N ARG A 132 -10.54 24.94 10.94
CA ARG A 132 -9.66 23.77 10.76
C ARG A 132 -10.44 22.55 10.26
N ALA A 133 -11.67 22.32 10.75
CA ALA A 133 -12.50 21.20 10.33
C ALA A 133 -12.86 21.29 8.84
N HIS A 134 -13.41 22.43 8.41
CA HIS A 134 -13.76 22.68 7.01
C HIS A 134 -12.54 22.64 6.09
N GLY A 135 -11.44 23.29 6.49
CA GLY A 135 -10.23 23.28 5.68
C GLY A 135 -9.58 21.90 5.61
N SER A 136 -9.59 21.11 6.69
CA SER A 136 -9.12 19.72 6.68
C SER A 136 -9.96 18.84 5.75
N ALA A 137 -11.28 19.03 5.73
CA ALA A 137 -12.17 18.32 4.84
C ALA A 137 -11.80 18.62 3.39
N CYS A 138 -11.71 19.89 3.03
CA CYS A 138 -11.36 20.31 1.67
C CYS A 138 -9.96 19.86 1.25
N ALA A 139 -8.96 20.01 2.12
CA ALA A 139 -7.59 19.57 1.88
C ALA A 139 -7.51 18.06 1.64
N SER A 140 -8.21 17.26 2.44
CA SER A 140 -8.22 15.80 2.28
C SER A 140 -8.85 15.35 0.96
N ILE A 141 -9.89 16.05 0.50
CA ILE A 141 -10.56 15.77 -0.78
C ILE A 141 -9.65 16.13 -1.96
N LEU A 142 -9.05 17.33 -1.93
CA LEU A 142 -8.07 17.78 -2.94
C LEU A 142 -6.85 16.86 -2.99
N GLY A 143 -6.31 16.49 -1.83
CA GLY A 143 -5.19 15.57 -1.73
C GLY A 143 -5.52 14.21 -2.33
N PHE A 144 -6.70 13.67 -2.04
CA PHE A 144 -7.15 12.42 -2.65
C PHE A 144 -7.30 12.51 -4.17
N ALA A 145 -7.84 13.61 -4.68
CA ALA A 145 -8.01 13.84 -6.11
C ALA A 145 -6.68 14.06 -6.88
N GLY A 146 -5.55 14.14 -6.16
CA GLY A 146 -4.22 14.25 -6.75
C GLY A 146 -3.75 15.68 -6.97
N TYR A 147 -4.38 16.67 -6.34
CA TYR A 147 -3.94 18.07 -6.42
C TYR A 147 -2.83 18.45 -5.43
N GLY A 148 -2.51 17.55 -4.51
CA GLY A 148 -1.46 17.76 -3.52
C GLY A 148 -1.32 16.57 -2.58
N MET A 149 -0.36 16.66 -1.66
CA MET A 149 -0.20 15.74 -0.54
C MET A 149 -0.76 16.39 0.72
N TYR A 150 -1.75 15.73 1.35
CA TYR A 150 -2.34 16.22 2.60
C TYR A 150 -1.89 15.36 3.78
N GLU A 151 -1.02 15.91 4.62
CA GLU A 151 -0.51 15.25 5.82
C GLU A 151 -0.36 16.24 6.98
N ARG A 152 -0.61 15.76 8.21
CA ARG A 152 -0.45 16.53 9.45
C ARG A 152 -1.12 17.92 9.42
N GLY A 153 -2.24 18.05 8.72
CA GLY A 153 -2.99 19.30 8.64
C GLY A 153 -2.45 20.31 7.62
N ILE A 154 -1.58 19.90 6.71
CA ILE A 154 -0.99 20.75 5.66
C ILE A 154 -1.20 20.08 4.30
N LEU A 155 -1.71 20.83 3.34
CA LEU A 155 -1.78 20.45 1.92
C LEU A 155 -0.58 21.05 1.19
N ARG A 156 0.26 20.20 0.60
CA ARG A 156 1.46 20.60 -0.15
C ARG A 156 1.29 20.29 -1.63
N LYS A 157 1.83 21.16 -2.49
CA LYS A 157 1.89 20.94 -3.93
C LYS A 157 2.84 19.78 -4.19
N GLY A 158 2.40 18.84 -5.02
CA GLY A 158 3.11 17.60 -5.30
C GLY A 158 2.12 16.53 -5.73
N GLU A 159 2.59 15.57 -6.52
CA GLU A 159 1.77 14.42 -6.85
C GLU A 159 1.55 13.60 -5.57
N TYR A 160 0.29 13.28 -5.28
CA TYR A 160 0.01 12.30 -4.24
C TYR A 160 0.70 11.00 -4.64
N PRO A 161 1.58 10.41 -3.79
CA PRO A 161 2.22 9.16 -4.11
C PRO A 161 1.15 8.11 -4.33
N LEU A 162 0.92 7.78 -5.60
CA LEU A 162 0.10 6.65 -6.02
C LEU A 162 0.88 5.39 -5.70
N LYS A 163 0.95 5.10 -4.41
CA LYS A 163 1.43 3.86 -3.80
C LYS A 163 1.40 4.09 -2.27
N LYS A 164 0.25 3.79 -1.66
CA LYS A 164 0.37 2.70 -0.70
C LYS A 164 0.49 1.50 -1.59
N ASP A 165 1.71 1.00 -1.81
CA ASP A 165 1.89 -0.32 -2.41
C ASP A 165 0.82 -1.21 -1.79
N ARG A 166 -0.08 -1.76 -2.62
CA ARG A 166 -1.07 -2.73 -2.13
C ARG A 166 -0.24 -3.74 -1.37
N LYS A 167 -0.49 -3.87 -0.06
CA LYS A 167 0.28 -4.79 0.76
C LYS A 167 0.08 -6.15 0.15
N LEU A 168 1.16 -6.68 -0.42
CA LEU A 168 1.18 -7.98 -1.04
C LEU A 168 0.61 -8.97 0.01
N PRO A 169 -0.36 -9.82 -0.34
CA PRO A 169 -0.89 -10.79 0.60
C PRO A 169 0.21 -11.79 0.96
N SER A 170 0.21 -12.23 2.22
CA SER A 170 1.14 -13.28 2.65
C SER A 170 0.85 -14.59 1.91
N PRO A 171 1.81 -15.50 1.73
CA PRO A 171 1.59 -16.81 1.09
C PRO A 171 0.63 -17.71 1.91
N TYR A 172 -0.68 -17.44 1.89
CA TYR A 172 -1.66 -18.07 2.78
C TYR A 172 -1.97 -19.53 2.43
N LEU A 173 -1.67 -19.98 1.22
CA LEU A 173 -1.98 -21.32 0.70
C LEU A 173 -0.83 -21.92 -0.09
N SER A 174 -0.76 -23.25 -0.15
CA SER A 174 0.11 -24.00 -1.07
C SER A 174 -0.47 -24.02 -2.48
N PHE A 175 0.34 -24.38 -3.46
CA PHE A 175 -0.09 -24.51 -4.86
C PHE A 175 -1.20 -25.55 -5.02
N GLY A 176 -1.08 -26.72 -4.39
CA GLY A 176 -2.14 -27.75 -4.44
C GLY A 176 -3.48 -27.26 -3.87
N LYS A 177 -3.46 -26.48 -2.79
CA LYS A 177 -4.69 -25.87 -2.25
C LYS A 177 -5.25 -24.81 -3.19
N MET A 178 -4.40 -24.07 -3.89
CA MET A 178 -4.81 -23.11 -4.90
C MET A 178 -5.57 -23.80 -6.04
N LEU A 179 -5.03 -24.89 -6.59
CA LEU A 179 -5.72 -25.67 -7.62
C LEU A 179 -7.08 -26.18 -7.14
N LYS A 180 -7.17 -26.66 -5.89
CA LYS A 180 -8.44 -27.09 -5.29
C LYS A 180 -9.47 -25.94 -5.27
N ILE A 181 -9.07 -24.75 -4.82
CA ILE A 181 -9.95 -23.57 -4.79
C ILE A 181 -10.41 -23.20 -6.20
N LEU A 182 -9.49 -23.15 -7.17
CA LEU A 182 -9.82 -22.79 -8.55
C LEU A 182 -10.83 -23.77 -9.18
N ARG A 183 -10.65 -25.08 -8.96
CA ARG A 183 -11.59 -26.10 -9.46
C ARG A 183 -12.98 -25.97 -8.86
N GLU A 184 -13.09 -25.57 -7.59
CA GLU A 184 -14.36 -25.35 -6.89
C GLU A 184 -15.07 -24.04 -7.28
N ILE A 185 -14.34 -23.08 -7.85
CA ILE A 185 -14.94 -21.90 -8.49
C ILE A 185 -15.53 -22.30 -9.84
N GLY A 186 -14.79 -23.07 -10.64
CA GLY A 186 -15.22 -23.51 -11.96
C GLY A 186 -15.40 -22.34 -12.95
N ASN A 187 -16.24 -22.53 -13.97
CA ASN A 187 -16.47 -21.53 -15.02
C ASN A 187 -17.50 -20.46 -14.66
N GLU A 188 -18.05 -20.50 -13.45
CA GLU A 188 -19.14 -19.64 -13.01
C GLU A 188 -18.69 -18.67 -11.90
N GLU A 189 -19.53 -17.68 -11.63
CA GLU A 189 -19.35 -16.80 -10.48
C GLU A 189 -19.54 -17.59 -9.17
N ALA A 190 -18.54 -17.55 -8.30
CA ALA A 190 -18.58 -18.18 -6.98
C ALA A 190 -18.73 -17.12 -5.88
N ASP A 191 -19.73 -17.32 -5.02
CA ASP A 191 -19.88 -16.58 -3.76
C ASP A 191 -19.01 -17.21 -2.65
N LEU A 192 -18.39 -16.36 -1.82
CA LEU A 192 -17.48 -16.71 -0.74
C LEU A 192 -18.16 -17.64 0.26
N HIS A 193 -19.41 -17.36 0.64
CA HIS A 193 -20.13 -18.16 1.61
C HIS A 193 -20.31 -19.59 1.09
N SER A 194 -20.87 -19.74 -0.11
CA SER A 194 -21.07 -21.05 -0.75
C SER A 194 -19.74 -21.78 -0.99
N LEU A 195 -18.72 -21.08 -1.49
CA LEU A 195 -17.40 -21.65 -1.74
C LEU A 195 -16.73 -22.12 -0.44
N SER A 196 -16.90 -21.38 0.66
CA SER A 196 -16.37 -21.74 1.98
C SER A 196 -16.99 -23.03 2.52
N SER A 197 -18.30 -23.20 2.29
CA SER A 197 -19.05 -24.41 2.64
C SER A 197 -18.56 -25.62 1.83
N ARG A 198 -18.46 -25.50 0.50
CA ARG A 198 -17.94 -26.58 -0.37
C ARG A 198 -16.52 -27.00 -0.03
N LEU A 199 -15.66 -26.02 0.30
CA LEU A 199 -14.26 -26.27 0.68
C LEU A 199 -14.07 -26.67 2.15
N ASN A 200 -15.15 -26.73 2.94
CA ASN A 200 -15.13 -26.97 4.39
C ASN A 200 -14.07 -26.09 5.10
N THR A 201 -14.08 -24.79 4.82
CA THR A 201 -13.10 -23.82 5.34
C THR A 201 -13.83 -22.57 5.84
N LYS A 202 -13.37 -21.97 6.95
CA LYS A 202 -13.94 -20.71 7.46
C LYS A 202 -13.79 -19.58 6.45
N GLU A 203 -14.83 -18.76 6.24
CA GLU A 203 -14.84 -17.64 5.29
C GLU A 203 -13.66 -16.69 5.46
N ASN A 204 -13.32 -16.27 6.68
CA ASN A 204 -12.19 -15.37 6.92
C ASN A 204 -10.86 -15.96 6.42
N ARG A 205 -10.67 -17.28 6.60
CA ARG A 205 -9.48 -17.97 6.12
C ARG A 205 -9.50 -18.09 4.59
N LEU A 206 -10.63 -18.47 4.01
CA LEU A 206 -10.78 -18.57 2.56
C LEU A 206 -10.62 -17.20 1.89
N GLY A 207 -11.12 -16.12 2.49
CA GLY A 207 -10.97 -14.76 1.99
C GLY A 207 -9.50 -14.32 1.91
N ALA A 208 -8.68 -14.70 2.90
CA ALA A 208 -7.24 -14.48 2.86
C ALA A 208 -6.57 -15.31 1.74
N GLU A 209 -6.97 -16.57 1.57
CA GLU A 209 -6.46 -17.45 0.51
C GLU A 209 -6.86 -16.95 -0.89
N LEU A 210 -8.09 -16.48 -1.09
CA LEU A 210 -8.57 -15.87 -2.33
C LEU A 210 -7.87 -14.55 -2.64
N SER A 211 -7.45 -13.78 -1.63
CA SER A 211 -6.70 -12.54 -1.86
C SER A 211 -5.36 -12.80 -2.56
N VAL A 212 -4.72 -13.94 -2.27
CA VAL A 212 -3.50 -14.39 -2.95
C VAL A 212 -3.80 -14.77 -4.40
N CYS A 213 -4.89 -15.49 -4.64
CA CYS A 213 -5.31 -15.85 -5.99
C CYS A 213 -5.66 -14.62 -6.85
N VAL A 214 -6.25 -13.58 -6.24
CA VAL A 214 -6.50 -12.29 -6.93
C VAL A 214 -5.17 -11.61 -7.27
N GLU A 215 -4.22 -11.58 -6.34
CA GLU A 215 -2.91 -10.95 -6.58
C GLU A 215 -2.10 -11.64 -7.67
N LEU A 216 -2.18 -12.98 -7.75
CA LEU A 216 -1.58 -13.77 -8.82
C LEU A 216 -2.29 -13.58 -10.17
N GLY A 217 -3.45 -12.90 -10.18
CA GLY A 217 -4.25 -12.68 -11.39
C GLY A 217 -4.85 -13.95 -11.97
N ILE A 218 -5.05 -14.99 -11.14
CA ILE A 218 -5.69 -16.25 -11.55
C ILE A 218 -7.20 -16.22 -11.28
N ILE A 219 -7.66 -15.38 -10.36
CA ILE A 219 -9.08 -15.08 -10.15
C ILE A 219 -9.32 -13.58 -10.14
N GLU A 220 -10.54 -13.17 -10.48
CA GLU A 220 -10.99 -11.79 -10.41
C GLU A 220 -12.10 -11.65 -9.35
N ARG A 221 -12.12 -10.53 -8.63
CA ARG A 221 -13.19 -10.20 -7.69
C ARG A 221 -14.15 -9.22 -8.36
N LEU A 222 -15.37 -9.69 -8.64
CA LEU A 222 -16.41 -8.90 -9.32
C LEU A 222 -17.09 -7.93 -8.33
N SER A 223 -17.37 -8.40 -7.12
CA SER A 223 -17.98 -7.60 -6.05
C SER A 223 -17.61 -8.20 -4.67
N PRO A 224 -18.03 -7.61 -3.53
CA PRO A 224 -17.79 -8.21 -2.22
C PRO A 224 -18.26 -9.67 -2.18
N GLY A 225 -17.37 -10.57 -1.78
CA GLY A 225 -17.67 -12.01 -1.69
C GLY A 225 -17.75 -12.77 -3.02
N LYS A 226 -17.76 -12.11 -4.18
CA LYS A 226 -18.00 -12.76 -5.48
C LYS A 226 -16.73 -12.80 -6.33
N PHE A 227 -16.40 -14.00 -6.84
CA PHE A 227 -15.16 -14.30 -7.54
C PHE A 227 -15.41 -15.10 -8.82
N ILE A 228 -14.56 -14.93 -9.82
CA ILE A 228 -14.59 -15.70 -11.07
C ILE A 228 -13.17 -16.06 -11.52
N LEU A 229 -13.01 -17.17 -12.25
CA LEU A 229 -11.73 -17.51 -12.86
C LEU A 229 -11.38 -16.54 -13.99
N THR A 230 -10.11 -16.14 -14.04
CA THR A 230 -9.55 -15.44 -15.21
C THR A 230 -9.14 -16.44 -16.28
N THR A 231 -8.78 -15.97 -17.47
CA THR A 231 -8.17 -16.81 -18.52
C THR A 231 -6.91 -17.52 -18.03
N LYS A 232 -6.10 -16.89 -17.15
CA LYS A 232 -4.91 -17.51 -16.56
C LYS A 232 -5.28 -18.63 -15.59
N GLY A 233 -6.28 -18.38 -14.73
CA GLY A 233 -6.80 -19.38 -13.80
C GLY A 233 -7.38 -20.59 -14.51
N ASN A 234 -8.18 -20.36 -15.56
CA ASN A 234 -8.73 -21.43 -16.40
C ASN A 234 -7.63 -22.28 -17.05
N LYS A 235 -6.64 -21.64 -17.70
CA LYS A 235 -5.49 -22.35 -18.29
C LYS A 235 -4.74 -23.21 -17.27
N LEU A 236 -4.62 -22.74 -16.02
CA LEU A 236 -3.88 -23.43 -14.96
C LEU A 236 -4.59 -24.72 -14.49
N ILE A 237 -5.92 -24.75 -14.45
CA ILE A 237 -6.70 -25.92 -14.03
C ILE A 237 -7.19 -26.81 -15.17
N ASP A 238 -7.08 -26.36 -16.42
CA ASP A 238 -7.48 -27.09 -17.61
C ASP A 238 -6.77 -28.47 -17.67
N PRO A 239 -7.53 -29.59 -17.72
CA PRO A 239 -6.95 -30.92 -17.86
C PRO A 239 -6.06 -31.07 -19.09
N LEU A 240 -6.35 -30.37 -20.19
CA LEU A 240 -5.56 -30.43 -21.43
C LEU A 240 -4.15 -29.83 -21.26
N ASN A 241 -3.98 -28.96 -20.26
CA ASN A 241 -2.70 -28.29 -19.99
C ASN A 241 -1.91 -28.95 -18.85
N GLU A 242 -2.27 -30.15 -18.39
CA GLU A 242 -1.60 -30.80 -17.26
C GLU A 242 -0.08 -30.95 -17.45
N HIS A 243 0.34 -31.33 -18.65
CA HIS A 243 1.76 -31.46 -19.05
C HIS A 243 2.52 -30.12 -19.06
N ARG A 244 1.83 -28.99 -19.25
CA ARG A 244 2.41 -27.62 -19.26
C ARG A 244 2.09 -26.81 -18.01
N ARG A 245 1.40 -27.39 -17.03
CA ARG A 245 0.94 -26.68 -15.84
C ARG A 245 2.08 -26.00 -15.09
N LYS A 246 3.26 -26.63 -15.08
CA LYS A 246 4.49 -26.08 -14.49
C LYS A 246 4.92 -24.78 -15.17
N ASP A 247 4.97 -24.75 -16.49
CA ASP A 247 5.33 -23.57 -17.27
C ASP A 247 4.31 -22.44 -17.10
N ILE A 248 3.02 -22.78 -17.13
CA ILE A 248 1.92 -21.82 -16.89
C ILE A 248 2.04 -21.22 -15.50
N TRP A 249 2.32 -22.04 -14.49
CA TRP A 249 2.51 -21.58 -13.12
C TRP A 249 3.75 -20.69 -12.96
N LYS A 250 4.86 -21.07 -13.58
CA LYS A 250 6.08 -20.26 -13.65
C LYS A 250 5.81 -18.88 -14.24
N GLU A 251 5.11 -18.81 -15.37
CA GLU A 251 4.71 -17.55 -16.01
C GLU A 251 3.84 -16.69 -15.08
N ILE A 252 2.79 -17.27 -14.50
CA ILE A 252 1.90 -16.58 -13.54
C ILE A 252 2.71 -15.98 -12.38
N LEU A 253 3.59 -16.76 -11.79
CA LEU A 253 4.35 -16.35 -10.62
C LEU A 253 5.34 -15.22 -10.95
N LEU A 254 6.06 -15.31 -12.08
CA LEU A 254 7.03 -14.32 -12.53
C LEU A 254 6.39 -13.03 -13.05
N GLU A 255 5.15 -13.07 -13.53
CA GLU A 255 4.40 -11.88 -13.94
C GLU A 255 3.65 -11.19 -12.80
N SER A 256 3.52 -11.86 -11.65
CA SER A 256 2.84 -11.32 -10.47
C SER A 256 3.74 -10.38 -9.68
N SER A 257 3.15 -9.67 -8.70
CA SER A 257 3.90 -8.85 -7.75
C SER A 257 4.87 -9.67 -6.87
N TYR A 258 4.71 -10.99 -6.77
CA TYR A 258 5.65 -11.87 -6.05
C TYR A 258 7.00 -12.03 -6.78
N SER A 259 7.08 -11.65 -8.06
CA SER A 259 8.35 -11.61 -8.81
C SER A 259 9.42 -10.76 -8.12
N LYS A 260 9.03 -9.71 -7.39
CA LYS A 260 9.93 -8.88 -6.57
C LYS A 260 10.62 -9.72 -5.49
N ILE A 261 9.89 -10.57 -4.79
CA ILE A 261 10.47 -11.47 -3.79
C ILE A 261 11.42 -12.46 -4.47
N ILE A 262 11.02 -12.99 -5.63
CA ILE A 262 11.87 -13.92 -6.39
C ILE A 262 13.18 -13.25 -6.82
N SER A 263 13.14 -12.00 -7.28
CA SER A 263 14.36 -11.27 -7.63
C SER A 263 15.33 -11.08 -6.44
N LEU A 264 14.82 -10.99 -5.21
CA LEU A 264 15.66 -10.91 -4.01
C LEU A 264 16.39 -12.23 -3.69
N LEU A 265 15.92 -13.35 -4.26
CA LEU A 265 16.56 -14.66 -4.12
C LEU A 265 17.60 -14.93 -5.21
N LYS A 266 17.72 -14.03 -6.21
CA LYS A 266 18.66 -14.18 -7.32
C LYS A 266 20.09 -14.20 -6.78
N ASP A 267 20.90 -15.11 -7.32
CA ASP A 267 22.32 -15.30 -6.97
C ASP A 267 22.57 -15.66 -5.48
N ARG A 268 21.52 -16.01 -4.73
CA ARG A 268 21.60 -16.44 -3.33
C ARG A 268 21.37 -17.94 -3.19
N SER A 269 22.10 -18.54 -2.26
CA SER A 269 21.75 -19.85 -1.71
C SER A 269 21.02 -19.61 -0.38
N PHE A 270 19.84 -20.18 -0.20
CA PHE A 270 19.01 -19.94 0.97
C PHE A 270 18.42 -21.25 1.51
N ASN A 271 18.28 -21.36 2.82
CA ASN A 271 17.47 -22.38 3.45
C ASN A 271 16.04 -21.87 3.69
N PHE A 272 15.20 -22.76 4.23
CA PHE A 272 13.80 -22.46 4.47
C PHE A 272 13.57 -21.38 5.56
N GLN A 273 14.41 -21.31 6.59
CA GLN A 273 14.32 -20.30 7.65
C GLN A 273 14.71 -18.91 7.11
N GLU A 274 15.77 -18.85 6.31
CA GLU A 274 16.24 -17.65 5.62
C GLU A 274 15.17 -17.11 4.66
N LEU A 275 14.47 -17.99 3.93
CA LEU A 275 13.33 -17.60 3.11
C LEU A 275 12.21 -16.95 3.96
N GLY A 276 11.95 -17.49 5.15
CA GLY A 276 10.97 -16.94 6.09
C GLY A 276 11.31 -15.52 6.53
N GLU A 277 12.57 -15.26 6.87
CA GLU A 277 13.02 -13.92 7.25
C GLU A 277 12.97 -12.94 6.07
N ILE A 278 13.34 -13.37 4.86
CA ILE A 278 13.22 -12.55 3.64
C ILE A 278 11.76 -12.14 3.40
N LEU A 279 10.83 -13.11 3.51
CA LEU A 279 9.41 -12.83 3.38
C LEU A 279 8.95 -11.86 4.47
N LYS A 280 9.26 -12.14 5.75
CA LYS A 280 8.88 -11.30 6.88
C LYS A 280 9.34 -9.86 6.69
N TYR A 281 10.58 -9.65 6.26
CA TYR A 281 11.11 -8.33 5.93
C TYR A 281 10.30 -7.66 4.82
N HIS A 282 10.07 -8.37 3.71
CA HIS A 282 9.32 -7.83 2.56
C HIS A 282 7.85 -7.50 2.89
N PHE A 283 7.23 -8.21 3.84
CA PHE A 283 5.87 -7.93 4.33
C PHE A 283 5.84 -6.96 5.54
N GLY A 284 6.97 -6.35 5.91
CA GLY A 284 7.07 -5.30 6.92
C GLY A 284 7.08 -5.80 8.37
N GLY A 285 7.71 -6.95 8.65
CA GLY A 285 8.05 -7.39 10.00
C GLY A 285 6.88 -7.86 10.88
N LYS A 286 5.68 -8.05 10.30
CA LYS A 286 4.44 -8.24 11.08
C LYS A 286 4.30 -9.60 11.76
N TRP A 287 5.05 -10.61 11.32
CA TRP A 287 4.94 -11.95 11.86
C TRP A 287 5.84 -12.07 13.09
N ARG A 288 5.23 -12.21 14.26
CA ARG A 288 5.95 -12.28 15.55
C ARG A 288 6.40 -13.69 15.91
N GLU A 289 5.65 -14.70 15.45
CA GLU A 289 5.89 -16.08 15.81
C GLU A 289 6.67 -16.82 14.71
N ASP A 290 7.74 -17.51 15.09
CA ASP A 290 8.56 -18.32 14.19
C ASP A 290 7.75 -19.41 13.47
N THR A 291 6.74 -19.97 14.13
CA THR A 291 5.80 -20.93 13.54
C THR A 291 5.06 -20.35 12.34
N THR A 292 4.67 -19.07 12.41
CA THR A 292 3.96 -18.35 11.34
C THR A 292 4.90 -18.04 10.17
N ILE A 293 6.10 -17.54 10.49
CA ILE A 293 7.17 -17.25 9.52
C ILE A 293 7.49 -18.52 8.72
N ASN A 294 7.73 -19.61 9.44
CA ASN A 294 7.99 -20.92 8.88
C ASN A 294 6.81 -21.41 8.02
N THR A 295 5.58 -21.30 8.50
CA THR A 295 4.41 -21.77 7.74
C THR A 295 4.28 -21.05 6.39
N PHE A 296 4.51 -19.73 6.34
CA PHE A 296 4.45 -18.98 5.08
C PHE A 296 5.64 -19.27 4.17
N ALA A 297 6.84 -19.43 4.72
CA ALA A 297 7.99 -19.86 3.93
C ALA A 297 7.75 -21.23 3.29
N LYS A 298 7.04 -22.18 3.94
CA LYS A 298 6.85 -23.54 3.39
C LYS A 298 5.91 -23.47 2.20
N LYS A 299 4.88 -22.63 2.30
CA LYS A 299 3.90 -22.39 1.24
C LYS A 299 4.55 -21.68 0.05
N PHE A 300 5.33 -20.63 0.29
CA PHE A 300 6.04 -19.94 -0.79
C PHE A 300 7.10 -20.84 -1.43
N LEU A 301 7.87 -21.58 -0.65
CA LEU A 301 8.82 -22.56 -1.16
C LEU A 301 8.13 -23.63 -2.01
N ASN A 302 6.94 -24.09 -1.61
CA ASN A 302 6.12 -24.98 -2.43
C ASN A 302 5.79 -24.33 -3.78
N TRP A 303 5.43 -23.04 -3.84
CA TRP A 303 5.21 -22.36 -5.12
C TRP A 303 6.43 -22.37 -6.02
N LEU A 304 7.62 -22.10 -5.46
CA LEU A 304 8.89 -22.10 -6.20
C LEU A 304 9.23 -23.51 -6.74
N LYS A 305 8.99 -24.55 -5.94
CA LYS A 305 9.21 -25.96 -6.33
C LYS A 305 8.29 -26.37 -7.48
N GLU A 306 7.00 -26.05 -7.38
CA GLU A 306 5.99 -26.41 -8.39
C GLU A 306 6.21 -25.65 -9.70
N ALA A 307 6.80 -24.46 -9.66
CA ALA A 307 7.23 -23.71 -10.84
C ALA A 307 8.59 -24.18 -11.39
N GLU A 308 9.24 -25.15 -10.74
CA GLU A 308 10.60 -25.65 -11.04
C GLU A 308 11.66 -24.57 -11.22
N ILE A 309 11.50 -23.45 -10.51
CA ILE A 309 12.40 -22.30 -10.59
C ILE A 309 13.55 -22.34 -9.57
N ILE A 310 13.58 -23.36 -8.71
CA ILE A 310 14.66 -23.59 -7.75
C ILE A 310 15.26 -24.98 -7.89
N GLU A 311 16.51 -25.10 -7.49
CA GLU A 311 17.25 -26.35 -7.28
C GLU A 311 17.59 -26.50 -5.80
N SER A 312 17.71 -27.74 -5.33
CA SER A 312 18.10 -28.04 -3.96
C SER A 312 19.42 -28.80 -3.92
N GLU A 313 20.39 -28.29 -3.17
CA GLU A 313 21.67 -28.93 -2.95
C GLU A 313 22.05 -28.80 -1.47
N ASN A 314 22.38 -29.91 -0.81
CA ASN A 314 22.82 -29.98 0.59
C ASN A 314 21.91 -29.22 1.59
N GLY A 315 20.59 -29.35 1.43
CA GLY A 315 19.61 -28.71 2.32
C GLY A 315 19.41 -27.20 2.09
N LYS A 316 20.09 -26.62 1.09
CA LYS A 316 19.89 -25.26 0.62
C LYS A 316 19.22 -25.25 -0.74
N TYR A 317 18.61 -24.11 -1.08
CA TYR A 317 17.94 -23.85 -2.34
C TYR A 317 18.63 -22.71 -3.10
N ARG A 318 18.60 -22.76 -4.42
CA ARG A 318 19.06 -21.68 -5.30
C ARG A 318 18.11 -21.54 -6.48
N LEU A 319 17.91 -20.32 -6.97
CA LEU A 319 17.13 -20.09 -8.20
C LEU A 319 17.88 -20.62 -9.42
N LYS A 320 17.16 -21.29 -10.32
CA LYS A 320 17.65 -21.61 -11.66
C LYS A 320 17.85 -20.32 -12.47
N PRO A 321 18.68 -20.33 -13.53
CA PRO A 321 18.78 -19.20 -14.45
C PRO A 321 17.42 -18.94 -15.11
N ILE A 322 16.82 -17.78 -14.81
CA ILE A 322 15.48 -17.40 -15.29
C ILE A 322 15.50 -15.94 -15.70
N GLU A 323 14.92 -15.63 -16.85
CA GLU A 323 14.64 -14.25 -17.26
C GLU A 323 13.41 -13.73 -16.52
N ILE A 324 13.63 -12.82 -15.57
CA ILE A 324 12.55 -12.10 -14.88
C ILE A 324 12.18 -10.90 -15.75
N LYS A 325 11.03 -10.95 -16.43
CA LYS A 325 10.47 -9.80 -17.15
C LYS A 325 9.87 -8.82 -16.14
N THR A 326 10.69 -7.99 -15.51
CA THR A 326 10.20 -6.94 -14.63
C THR A 326 9.42 -5.92 -15.48
N LYS A 327 8.12 -5.72 -15.21
CA LYS A 327 7.24 -4.73 -15.88
C LYS A 327 7.64 -3.25 -15.64
N GLU A 328 8.92 -2.97 -15.39
CA GLU A 328 9.44 -1.61 -15.17
C GLU A 328 10.02 -0.95 -16.43
N GLN A 329 9.98 -1.59 -17.59
CA GLN A 329 10.46 -0.97 -18.85
C GLN A 329 9.47 -0.04 -19.56
N ILE A 330 8.29 0.24 -18.99
CA ILE A 330 7.37 1.24 -19.57
C ILE A 330 7.08 2.32 -18.52
N LYS A 331 7.79 3.44 -18.66
CA LYS A 331 7.68 4.71 -17.91
C LYS A 331 8.37 4.76 -16.53
N SER A 332 9.69 4.91 -16.54
CA SER A 332 10.30 6.13 -16.00
C SER A 332 11.74 6.26 -16.53
N LYS A 333 12.06 7.41 -17.14
CA LYS A 333 13.44 7.89 -17.25
C LYS A 333 13.87 8.31 -15.85
N ILE A 334 14.26 7.34 -15.02
CA ILE A 334 15.09 7.57 -13.84
C ILE A 334 16.33 6.72 -14.09
N PRO A 335 17.56 7.27 -13.99
CA PRO A 335 18.76 6.50 -14.24
C PRO A 335 18.78 5.28 -13.31
N GLN A 336 18.67 4.08 -13.87
CA GLN A 336 18.99 2.85 -13.17
C GLN A 336 20.50 2.87 -12.91
N ARG A 337 20.91 3.33 -11.73
CA ARG A 337 22.21 2.96 -11.15
C ARG A 337 21.97 1.70 -10.31
N ILE A 338 22.59 0.62 -10.75
CA ILE A 338 22.66 -0.66 -10.03
C ILE A 338 23.43 -0.37 -8.74
N ILE A 339 22.73 -0.28 -7.60
CA ILE A 339 23.37 -0.19 -6.29
C ILE A 339 23.95 -1.58 -6.00
N SER A 340 25.28 -1.68 -5.99
CA SER A 340 26.00 -2.95 -5.79
C SER A 340 26.16 -3.30 -4.30
N THR A 341 25.73 -2.39 -3.43
CA THR A 341 26.02 -2.42 -2.00
C THR A 341 25.24 -3.52 -1.27
N ASP A 342 25.96 -4.31 -0.47
CA ASP A 342 25.39 -5.38 0.36
C ASP A 342 24.51 -4.78 1.48
N TYR A 343 23.24 -4.55 1.17
CA TYR A 343 22.22 -4.03 2.09
C TYR A 343 22.10 -4.83 3.40
N TYR A 344 22.45 -6.12 3.38
CA TYR A 344 22.46 -6.95 4.59
C TYR A 344 23.63 -6.57 5.50
N ALA A 345 24.82 -6.37 4.95
CA ALA A 345 25.98 -5.89 5.71
C ALA A 345 25.70 -4.52 6.34
N ILE A 346 25.09 -3.60 5.58
CA ILE A 346 24.64 -2.28 6.07
C ILE A 346 23.69 -2.43 7.26
N GLY A 347 22.59 -3.17 7.09
CA GLY A 347 21.58 -3.36 8.13
C GLY A 347 22.13 -3.99 9.41
N LYS A 348 23.07 -4.94 9.28
CA LYS A 348 23.74 -5.56 10.44
C LYS A 348 24.58 -4.55 11.23
N ARG A 349 25.32 -3.67 10.55
CA ARG A 349 26.12 -2.62 11.21
C ARG A 349 25.25 -1.57 11.86
N VAL A 350 24.20 -1.13 11.18
CA VAL A 350 23.18 -0.23 11.73
C VAL A 350 22.56 -0.82 13.00
N GLY A 351 22.16 -2.10 12.99
CA GLY A 351 21.63 -2.78 14.17
C GLY A 351 22.58 -2.82 15.36
N ILE A 352 23.88 -3.02 15.12
CA ILE A 352 24.91 -2.97 16.18
C ILE A 352 25.01 -1.55 16.77
N ILE A 353 24.97 -0.51 15.94
CA ILE A 353 25.02 0.90 16.38
C ILE A 353 23.79 1.25 17.24
N TYR A 354 22.62 0.73 16.90
CA TYR A 354 21.39 0.94 17.68
C TYR A 354 21.37 0.20 19.02
N ALA A 355 21.91 -1.02 19.08
CA ALA A 355 21.72 -1.93 20.20
C ALA A 355 22.91 -2.02 21.16
N SER A 356 24.13 -1.81 20.67
CA SER A 356 25.33 -1.94 21.50
C SER A 356 25.53 -0.69 22.37
N LYS A 357 26.11 -0.91 23.54
CA LYS A 357 26.66 0.14 24.44
C LYS A 357 28.18 0.02 24.57
N ASN A 358 28.78 -0.89 23.80
CA ASN A 358 30.21 -1.15 23.82
C ASN A 358 30.90 -0.24 22.79
N PHE A 359 31.80 0.61 23.28
CA PHE A 359 32.56 1.58 22.49
C PHE A 359 33.25 0.93 21.28
N ASP A 360 33.95 -0.19 21.48
CA ASP A 360 34.73 -0.83 20.41
C ASP A 360 33.84 -1.50 19.36
N GLU A 361 32.69 -2.03 19.76
CA GLU A 361 31.70 -2.60 18.84
C GLU A 361 31.04 -1.54 17.97
N ILE A 362 30.65 -0.41 18.57
CA ILE A 362 30.05 0.72 17.85
C ILE A 362 31.09 1.31 16.88
N LYS A 363 32.31 1.57 17.37
CA LYS A 363 33.42 2.09 16.54
C LYS A 363 33.68 1.20 15.32
N LYS A 364 33.77 -0.11 15.54
CA LYS A 364 33.97 -1.09 14.46
C LYS A 364 32.79 -1.10 13.50
N ALA A 365 31.55 -1.09 14.01
CA ALA A 365 30.37 -1.11 13.17
C ALA A 365 30.24 0.13 12.27
N VAL A 366 30.56 1.32 12.79
CA VAL A 366 30.57 2.56 12.01
C VAL A 366 31.69 2.55 10.98
N SER A 367 32.90 2.09 11.33
CA SER A 367 34.03 2.00 10.39
C SER A 367 33.73 1.05 9.23
N ASP A 368 33.18 -0.12 9.53
CA ASP A 368 32.76 -1.09 8.51
C ASP A 368 31.64 -0.50 7.62
N LEU A 369 30.72 0.28 8.19
CA LEU A 369 29.65 0.93 7.46
C LEU A 369 30.20 1.99 6.48
N ILE A 370 31.19 2.78 6.90
CA ILE A 370 31.90 3.73 6.04
C ILE A 370 32.57 2.99 4.87
N ASP A 371 33.28 1.90 5.14
CA ASP A 371 34.01 1.15 4.12
C ASP A 371 33.08 0.50 3.09
N ILE A 372 31.92 0.01 3.54
CA ILE A 372 30.88 -0.52 2.65
C ILE A 372 30.35 0.58 1.71
N CYS A 373 30.22 1.81 2.21
CA CYS A 373 29.61 2.91 1.46
C CYS A 373 30.60 3.66 0.55
N LYS A 374 31.92 3.55 0.78
CA LYS A 374 32.97 4.23 -0.03
C LYS A 374 32.93 3.91 -1.52
N ASN A 375 32.31 2.79 -1.91
CA ASN A 375 32.23 2.38 -3.31
C ASN A 375 31.07 3.05 -4.08
N GLU A 376 30.31 3.95 -3.46
CA GLU A 376 29.10 4.54 -4.03
C GLU A 376 29.20 6.09 -4.08
N ASP A 377 29.35 6.67 -5.27
CA ASP A 377 29.54 8.12 -5.48
C ASP A 377 28.44 9.01 -4.85
N ASN A 378 27.23 8.47 -4.69
CA ASN A 378 26.06 9.19 -4.18
C ASN A 378 25.97 9.23 -2.65
N LEU A 379 26.91 8.58 -1.94
CA LEU A 379 26.96 8.52 -0.48
C LEU A 379 28.09 9.37 0.12
N ASN A 380 28.87 10.08 -0.69
CA ASN A 380 30.01 10.88 -0.23
C ASN A 380 29.66 11.86 0.89
N ASP A 381 28.55 12.62 0.76
CA ASP A 381 28.09 13.54 1.79
C ASP A 381 27.76 12.83 3.13
N ALA A 382 27.20 11.61 3.06
CA ALA A 382 26.85 10.83 4.25
C ALA A 382 28.10 10.22 4.91
N ILE A 383 29.06 9.80 4.09
CA ILE A 383 30.36 9.27 4.54
C ILE A 383 31.17 10.36 5.23
N GLU A 384 31.18 11.58 4.69
CA GLU A 384 31.89 12.72 5.28
C GLU A 384 31.36 13.01 6.69
N LEU A 385 30.03 13.14 6.83
CA LEU A 385 29.37 13.34 8.13
C LEU A 385 29.63 12.19 9.11
N MET A 386 29.57 10.94 8.64
CA MET A 386 29.87 9.77 9.49
C MET A 386 31.32 9.76 9.97
N ASN A 387 32.28 10.21 9.14
CA ASN A 387 33.68 10.33 9.56
C ASN A 387 33.85 11.42 10.62
N GLU A 388 33.18 12.56 10.48
CA GLU A 388 33.18 13.64 11.47
C GLU A 388 32.60 13.19 12.81
N HIS A 389 31.44 12.54 12.79
CA HIS A 389 30.83 12.00 14.00
C HIS A 389 31.63 10.83 14.59
N LEU A 390 32.30 10.02 13.77
CA LEU A 390 33.17 8.94 14.26
C LEU A 390 34.40 9.50 14.99
N LYS A 391 35.00 10.57 14.45
CA LYS A 391 36.09 11.29 15.11
C LYS A 391 35.62 11.86 16.45
N LEU A 392 34.48 12.53 16.47
CA LEU A 392 33.88 13.07 17.70
C LEU A 392 33.57 11.97 18.74
N PHE A 393 33.03 10.84 18.29
CA PHE A 393 32.73 9.68 19.13
C PHE A 393 34.00 9.11 19.78
N ILE A 394 35.10 9.03 19.03
CA ILE A 394 36.40 8.57 19.53
C ILE A 394 37.00 9.59 20.50
N ASP A 395 37.03 10.87 20.14
CA ASP A 395 37.65 11.94 20.93
C ASP A 395 36.95 12.12 22.28
N MET A 396 35.63 11.97 22.31
CA MET A 396 34.82 12.10 23.53
C MET A 396 34.61 10.77 24.28
N LYS A 397 35.16 9.65 23.79
CA LYS A 397 34.97 8.29 24.35
C LYS A 397 33.50 7.97 24.67
N LEU A 398 32.59 8.32 23.75
CA LEU A 398 31.15 8.13 23.96
C LEU A 398 30.79 6.65 23.88
N SER A 399 29.99 6.12 24.81
CA SER A 399 29.48 4.74 24.74
C SER A 399 28.11 4.65 24.06
N ASP A 400 27.65 5.75 23.47
CA ASP A 400 26.29 5.91 22.95
C ASP A 400 26.29 6.11 21.43
N GLY A 401 25.81 5.10 20.71
CA GLY A 401 25.71 5.11 19.25
C GLY A 401 24.66 6.08 18.70
N ARG A 402 23.87 6.74 19.56
CA ARG A 402 22.81 7.67 19.12
C ARG A 402 23.31 8.88 18.33
N ILE A 403 24.59 9.22 18.46
CA ILE A 403 25.22 10.30 17.70
C ILE A 403 25.17 10.06 16.17
N PHE A 404 25.16 8.78 15.75
CA PHE A 404 25.14 8.39 14.34
C PHE A 404 23.74 8.28 13.74
N LEU A 405 22.67 8.51 14.52
CA LEU A 405 21.28 8.38 14.04
C LEU A 405 20.92 9.33 12.89
N PRO A 406 21.35 10.61 12.90
CA PRO A 406 21.10 11.49 11.76
C PRO A 406 21.75 10.97 10.49
N ASP A 407 22.97 10.43 10.60
CA ASP A 407 23.73 9.91 9.47
C ASP A 407 23.10 8.64 8.89
N ILE A 408 22.68 7.72 9.77
CA ILE A 408 21.98 6.50 9.37
C ILE A 408 20.67 6.86 8.65
N LYS A 409 19.91 7.86 9.12
CA LYS A 409 18.70 8.32 8.42
C LYS A 409 19.00 8.94 7.07
N LEU A 410 20.11 9.69 6.97
CA LEU A 410 20.56 10.24 5.69
C LEU A 410 20.96 9.12 4.72
N LEU A 411 21.65 8.10 5.22
CA LEU A 411 22.03 6.90 4.48
C LEU A 411 20.79 6.13 3.98
N GLU A 412 19.82 5.85 4.86
CA GLU A 412 18.55 5.20 4.52
C GLU A 412 17.79 5.99 3.44
N LYS A 413 17.76 7.31 3.56
CA LYS A 413 17.13 8.19 2.56
C LYS A 413 17.83 8.12 1.20
N ARG A 414 19.17 8.13 1.17
CA ARG A 414 19.95 8.04 -0.08
C ARG A 414 19.86 6.65 -0.71
N LEU A 415 19.71 5.61 0.10
CA LEU A 415 19.54 4.22 -0.32
C LEU A 415 18.08 3.84 -0.64
N GLY A 416 17.12 4.73 -0.40
CA GLY A 416 15.69 4.51 -0.68
C GLY A 416 14.97 3.56 0.31
N VAL A 417 15.48 3.41 1.53
CA VAL A 417 15.04 2.42 2.54
C VAL A 417 14.15 3.03 3.63
N GLU A 418 13.45 4.14 3.36
CA GLU A 418 12.80 5.03 4.36
C GLU A 418 11.71 4.42 5.29
N ASN A 419 11.55 3.10 5.45
CA ASN A 419 10.57 2.51 6.38
C ASN A 419 11.10 1.27 7.12
N GLY A 420 12.14 1.43 7.94
CA GLY A 420 12.81 0.30 8.60
C GLY A 420 13.26 0.49 10.04
N VAL A 421 12.64 1.36 10.86
CA VAL A 421 12.77 1.33 12.34
C VAL A 421 11.45 1.70 13.00
#